data_AF-A0A3E0NJ51-F1
#
_entry.id   AF-A0A3E0NJ51-F1
#
_cell.length_a   1.000
_cell.length_b   1.000
_cell.length_c   1.000
_cell.angle_alpha   90.00
_cell.angle_beta   90.00
_cell.angle_gamma   90.00
#
_symmetry.space_group_name_H-M   'P 1'
#
loop_
_entity.id
_entity.type
_entity.pdbx_description
1 polymer ?
#
loop_
_entity_poly.entity_id
_entity_poly.type
_entity_poly.pdbx_seq_one_letter_code
_entity_poly.pdbx_strand_id
1 'polypeptide(L)'
;MNYRVSNYLKQKPTVRVELIFLLATLISMLITSGARADGRTELDGYWEHPDDPVWIEVNVATGTGVAMRNDDQPETVGFHVVRGLVEGEKAGIYQGEVYVPQFDSYKNVTITMPDEQTLKMTVKFGFIRRSVAWSRVDSIPAAAVQ
;
A
#
# COMPACT_ATOMS: atom_id res chain seq x y z
N MET A 1 37.32 9.41 62.85
CA MET A 1 37.33 9.95 61.49
C MET A 1 35.93 10.47 61.17
N ASN A 2 35.79 11.79 60.99
CA ASN A 2 34.71 12.57 60.34
C ASN A 2 33.23 12.32 60.71
N TYR A 3 32.32 13.28 60.82
CA TYR A 3 32.28 14.71 61.19
C TYR A 3 30.79 14.97 61.48
N ARG A 4 30.52 15.78 62.51
CA ARG A 4 29.38 16.70 62.68
C ARG A 4 28.00 16.35 62.09
N VAL A 5 27.01 16.29 62.99
CA VAL A 5 25.72 16.94 62.74
C VAL A 5 25.38 17.78 63.98
N SER A 6 25.43 19.10 63.84
CA SER A 6 24.84 20.01 64.82
C SER A 6 23.45 20.40 64.37
N ASN A 7 22.55 20.37 65.34
CA ASN A 7 21.25 21.01 65.40
C ASN A 7 21.18 22.33 64.63
N TYR A 8 20.01 22.65 64.10
CA TYR A 8 19.15 23.71 64.62
C TYR A 8 18.05 24.01 63.60
N LEU A 9 16.80 23.91 64.07
CA LEU A 9 15.70 24.82 63.72
C LEU A 9 15.24 24.83 62.25
N LYS A 10 13.97 24.46 62.02
CA LYS A 10 12.91 25.43 61.69
C LYS A 10 11.68 24.71 61.13
N GLN A 11 10.58 24.90 61.86
CA GLN A 11 9.30 25.40 61.37
C GLN A 11 8.66 24.68 60.17
N LYS A 12 7.61 23.91 60.46
CA LYS A 12 6.46 23.64 59.56
C LYS A 12 5.80 24.98 59.19
N PRO A 13 5.22 25.15 57.98
CA PRO A 13 3.78 24.88 57.85
C PRO A 13 3.31 24.38 56.47
N THR A 14 2.22 23.61 56.53
CA THR A 14 1.10 23.51 55.58
C THR A 14 1.27 24.21 54.21
N VAL A 15 1.65 23.44 53.19
CA VAL A 15 1.38 23.78 51.80
C VAL A 15 0.27 22.86 51.30
N ARG A 16 -0.95 23.36 51.45
CA ARG A 16 -2.09 23.30 50.52
C ARG A 16 -2.31 21.97 49.78
N VAL A 17 -3.35 21.27 50.25
CA VAL A 17 -4.00 20.04 49.76
C VAL A 17 -4.63 20.19 48.34
N GLU A 18 -4.06 21.03 47.46
CA GLU A 18 -4.67 21.42 46.17
C GLU A 18 -3.66 21.41 45.00
N LEU A 19 -2.59 20.59 45.09
CA LEU A 19 -1.59 20.50 44.02
C LEU A 19 -1.21 19.05 43.67
N ILE A 20 -2.13 18.10 43.85
CA ILE A 20 -1.93 16.70 43.44
C ILE A 20 -2.90 16.32 42.30
N PHE A 21 -4.01 17.03 42.11
CA PHE A 21 -4.99 16.69 41.08
C PHE A 21 -4.77 17.36 39.71
N LEU A 22 -3.84 18.29 39.56
CA LEU A 22 -3.57 18.95 38.26
C LEU A 22 -2.44 18.30 37.44
N LEU A 23 -1.72 17.33 37.98
CA LEU A 23 -0.63 16.64 37.25
C LEU A 23 -1.03 15.26 36.69
N ALA A 24 -2.20 14.74 37.07
CA ALA A 24 -2.67 13.42 36.66
C ALA A 24 -3.54 13.42 35.38
N THR A 25 -3.82 14.58 34.78
CA THR A 25 -4.65 14.71 33.57
C THR A 25 -3.86 15.08 32.31
N LEU A 26 -2.54 14.86 32.28
CA LEU A 26 -1.70 15.12 31.09
C LEU A 26 -1.17 13.84 30.42
N ILE A 27 -1.68 12.65 30.75
CA ILE A 27 -1.16 11.36 30.23
C ILE A 27 -2.30 10.49 29.63
N SER A 28 -3.31 11.06 28.99
CA SER A 28 -4.36 10.23 28.36
C SER A 28 -4.84 10.68 27.00
N MET A 29 -3.98 11.36 26.22
CA MET A 29 -4.30 11.61 24.82
C MET A 29 -3.09 11.44 23.90
N LEU A 30 -2.43 10.30 24.02
CA LEU A 30 -1.86 9.64 22.85
C LEU A 30 -2.95 8.73 22.31
N ILE A 31 -3.83 9.29 21.48
CA ILE A 31 -4.56 8.45 20.52
C ILE A 31 -3.48 8.00 19.55
N THR A 32 -2.87 6.85 19.83
CA THR A 32 -2.13 6.12 18.81
C THR A 32 -3.16 5.78 17.75
N SER A 33 -3.15 6.55 16.66
CA SER A 33 -3.80 6.19 15.42
C SER A 33 -3.18 4.85 15.00
N GLY A 34 -3.73 3.75 15.50
CA GLY A 34 -3.47 2.45 14.93
C GLY A 34 -4.04 2.51 13.53
N ALA A 35 -3.19 2.81 12.54
CA ALA A 35 -3.48 2.46 11.17
C ALA A 35 -3.82 0.96 11.24
N ARG A 36 -5.10 0.64 11.08
CA ARG A 36 -5.47 -0.73 10.74
C ARG A 36 -4.71 -0.96 9.45
N ALA A 37 -3.73 -1.85 9.47
CA ALA A 37 -3.23 -2.41 8.23
C ALA A 37 -4.43 -3.13 7.63
N ASP A 38 -5.25 -2.40 6.86
CA ASP A 38 -6.04 -3.03 5.82
C ASP A 38 -5.02 -3.90 5.08
N GLY A 39 -5.28 -5.21 4.96
CA GLY A 39 -4.36 -6.14 4.30
C GLY A 39 -4.11 -5.83 2.81
N ARG A 40 -4.46 -4.62 2.38
CA ARG A 40 -4.14 -4.01 1.11
C ARG A 40 -2.68 -3.56 1.12
N THR A 41 -1.95 -4.11 0.18
CA THR A 41 -0.64 -3.67 -0.25
C THR A 41 -0.75 -2.37 -1.07
N GLU A 42 0.38 -1.69 -1.21
CA GLU A 42 0.50 -0.54 -2.11
C GLU A 42 0.18 -0.90 -3.57
N LEU A 43 0.26 -2.18 -3.95
CA LEU A 43 -0.04 -2.60 -5.33
C LEU A 43 -1.55 -2.74 -5.58
N ASP A 44 -2.36 -2.89 -4.53
CA ASP A 44 -3.80 -3.08 -4.65
C ASP A 44 -4.50 -1.82 -5.21
N GLY A 45 -5.52 -2.06 -6.03
CA GLY A 45 -6.37 -1.00 -6.59
C GLY A 45 -6.48 -1.05 -8.10
N TYR A 46 -6.91 0.07 -8.69
CA TYR A 46 -7.22 0.17 -10.11
C TYR A 46 -6.09 0.83 -10.89
N TRP A 47 -5.84 0.31 -12.07
CA TRP A 47 -4.74 0.71 -12.93
C TRP A 47 -5.19 0.84 -14.38
N GLU A 48 -4.82 1.94 -15.03
CA GLU A 48 -5.11 2.26 -16.43
C GLU A 48 -3.90 1.97 -17.33
N HIS A 49 -4.14 1.30 -18.44
CA HIS A 49 -3.12 1.07 -19.47
C HIS A 49 -2.80 2.41 -20.18
N PRO A 50 -1.52 2.72 -20.47
CA PRO A 50 -1.15 4.04 -20.99
C PRO A 50 -1.63 4.31 -22.42
N ASP A 51 -1.74 3.25 -23.23
CA ASP A 51 -1.97 3.37 -24.67
C ASP A 51 -3.32 2.78 -25.13
N ASP A 52 -3.93 1.93 -24.31
CA ASP A 52 -5.15 1.18 -24.65
C ASP A 52 -6.22 1.52 -23.61
N PRO A 53 -7.51 1.62 -23.98
CA PRO A 53 -8.59 1.97 -23.05
C PRO A 53 -8.97 0.74 -22.20
N VAL A 54 -8.02 0.29 -21.38
CA VAL A 54 -8.10 -0.91 -20.53
C VAL A 54 -7.77 -0.52 -19.10
N TRP A 55 -8.63 -0.94 -18.18
CA TRP A 55 -8.43 -0.78 -16.75
C TRP A 55 -8.50 -2.13 -16.05
N ILE A 56 -7.58 -2.36 -15.12
CA ILE A 56 -7.51 -3.58 -14.32
C ILE A 56 -7.65 -3.27 -12.83
N GLU A 57 -8.24 -4.18 -12.07
CA GLU A 57 -8.11 -4.24 -10.62
C GLU A 57 -7.00 -5.24 -10.27
N VAL A 58 -5.98 -4.78 -9.56
CA VAL A 58 -4.95 -5.65 -8.98
C VAL A 58 -5.32 -5.93 -7.53
N ASN A 59 -5.31 -7.22 -7.19
CA ASN A 59 -5.54 -7.72 -5.84
C ASN A 59 -4.44 -8.74 -5.50
N VAL A 60 -3.54 -8.36 -4.57
CA VAL A 60 -2.41 -9.19 -4.14
C VAL A 60 -2.87 -10.37 -3.29
N ALA A 61 -3.93 -10.20 -2.49
CA ALA A 61 -4.45 -11.27 -1.65
C ALA A 61 -5.01 -12.44 -2.46
N THR A 62 -5.65 -12.17 -3.60
CA THR A 62 -6.11 -13.20 -4.55
C THR A 62 -5.05 -13.57 -5.60
N GLY A 63 -3.97 -12.79 -5.69
CA GLY A 63 -2.88 -13.02 -6.64
C GLY A 63 -3.26 -12.74 -8.09
N THR A 64 -4.14 -11.76 -8.35
CA THR A 64 -4.73 -11.51 -9.67
C THR A 64 -4.73 -10.04 -10.07
N GLY A 65 -4.70 -9.80 -11.39
CA GLY A 65 -5.07 -8.53 -12.01
C GLY A 65 -6.20 -8.80 -13.01
N VAL A 66 -7.40 -8.27 -12.77
CA VAL A 66 -8.61 -8.58 -13.55
C VAL A 66 -9.03 -7.37 -14.37
N ALA A 67 -9.35 -7.57 -15.65
CA ALA A 67 -9.90 -6.51 -16.49
C ALA A 67 -11.27 -6.07 -15.98
N MET A 68 -11.39 -4.79 -15.59
CA MET A 68 -12.62 -4.20 -15.10
C MET A 68 -13.35 -3.39 -16.16
N ARG A 69 -12.60 -2.88 -17.14
CA ARG A 69 -13.12 -2.18 -18.31
C ARG A 69 -12.14 -2.35 -19.47
N ASN A 70 -12.68 -2.54 -20.66
CA ASN A 70 -11.95 -2.54 -21.91
C ASN A 70 -12.90 -1.99 -22.99
N ASP A 71 -12.64 -0.79 -23.49
CA ASP A 71 -13.57 -0.17 -24.46
C ASP A 71 -13.44 -0.76 -25.85
N ASP A 72 -12.25 -1.24 -26.21
CA ASP A 72 -11.99 -1.84 -27.53
C ASP A 72 -12.51 -3.27 -27.61
N GLN A 73 -12.47 -4.02 -26.50
CA GLN A 73 -12.94 -5.41 -26.40
C GLN A 73 -13.73 -5.65 -25.09
N PRO A 74 -14.98 -5.16 -24.99
CA PRO A 74 -15.79 -5.25 -23.77
C PRO A 74 -16.03 -6.68 -23.25
N GLU A 75 -15.99 -7.68 -24.13
CA GLU A 75 -16.13 -9.09 -23.80
C GLU A 75 -14.98 -9.64 -22.93
N THR A 76 -13.87 -8.91 -22.83
CA THR A 76 -12.71 -9.28 -22.00
C THR A 76 -12.85 -8.87 -20.54
N VAL A 77 -13.91 -8.14 -20.15
CA VAL A 77 -14.16 -7.79 -18.74
C VAL A 77 -14.32 -9.07 -17.90
N GLY A 78 -13.65 -9.11 -16.75
CA GLY A 78 -13.54 -10.30 -15.90
C GLY A 78 -12.38 -11.23 -16.26
N PHE A 79 -11.66 -10.98 -17.37
CA PHE A 79 -10.49 -11.76 -17.74
C PHE A 79 -9.30 -11.49 -16.81
N HIS A 80 -8.55 -12.54 -16.47
CA HIS A 80 -7.35 -12.43 -15.66
C HIS A 80 -6.18 -11.94 -16.53
N VAL A 81 -5.95 -10.63 -16.56
CA VAL A 81 -4.78 -10.04 -17.24
C VAL A 81 -3.49 -10.50 -16.55
N VAL A 82 -3.49 -10.52 -15.22
CA VAL A 82 -2.39 -11.06 -14.40
C VAL A 82 -2.90 -12.18 -13.50
N ARG A 83 -2.11 -13.25 -13.33
CA ARG A 83 -2.40 -14.35 -12.41
C ARG A 83 -1.16 -14.83 -11.68
N GLY A 84 -1.36 -15.52 -10.56
CA GLY A 84 -0.27 -16.07 -9.74
C GLY A 84 0.64 -14.98 -9.19
N LEU A 85 0.08 -13.79 -8.95
CA LEU A 85 0.81 -12.65 -8.43
C LEU A 85 1.25 -12.93 -7.00
N VAL A 86 2.55 -12.91 -6.76
CA VAL A 86 3.16 -13.12 -5.46
C VAL A 86 4.30 -12.13 -5.26
N GLU A 87 4.51 -11.70 -4.02
CA GLU A 87 5.70 -10.91 -3.70
C GLU A 87 6.94 -11.81 -3.80
N GLY A 88 7.98 -11.32 -4.46
CA GLY A 88 9.25 -12.03 -4.63
C GLY A 88 10.15 -11.89 -3.42
N GLU A 89 11.42 -12.29 -3.57
CA GLU A 89 12.43 -12.22 -2.50
C GLU A 89 12.72 -10.80 -2.01
N LYS A 90 12.46 -9.80 -2.85
CA LYS A 90 12.65 -8.38 -2.54
C LYS A 90 11.30 -7.73 -2.36
N ALA A 91 11.10 -7.12 -1.20
CA ALA A 91 9.90 -6.36 -0.91
C ALA A 91 9.62 -5.31 -2.01
N GLY A 92 8.35 -5.20 -2.40
CA GLY A 92 7.91 -4.30 -3.48
C GLY A 92 8.22 -4.79 -4.90
N ILE A 93 8.79 -6.00 -5.07
CA ILE A 93 8.96 -6.65 -6.36
C ILE A 93 8.07 -7.89 -6.41
N TYR A 94 7.07 -7.85 -7.27
CA TYR A 94 6.11 -8.93 -7.44
C TYR A 94 6.42 -9.73 -8.71
N GLN A 95 6.10 -11.02 -8.69
CA GLN A 95 6.21 -11.93 -9.82
C GLN A 95 4.85 -12.54 -10.10
N GLY A 96 4.60 -12.88 -11.35
CA GLY A 96 3.42 -13.62 -11.77
C GLY A 96 3.47 -13.92 -13.25
N GLU A 97 2.30 -14.15 -13.83
CA GLU A 97 2.15 -14.28 -15.27
C GLU A 97 1.15 -13.25 -15.79
N VAL A 98 1.48 -12.62 -16.92
CA VAL A 98 0.58 -11.72 -17.64
C VAL A 98 0.18 -12.34 -18.97
N TYR A 99 -1.08 -12.18 -19.36
CA TYR A 99 -1.53 -12.59 -20.67
C TYR A 99 -1.00 -11.64 -21.75
N VAL A 100 -0.43 -12.20 -22.82
CA VAL A 100 0.06 -11.41 -23.97
C VAL A 100 -0.74 -11.81 -25.21
N PRO A 101 -1.67 -10.96 -25.69
CA PRO A 101 -2.56 -11.30 -26.81
C PRO A 101 -1.81 -11.74 -28.07
N GLN A 102 -0.67 -11.11 -28.39
CA GLN A 102 0.15 -11.44 -29.56
C GLN A 102 0.66 -12.89 -29.58
N PHE A 103 0.75 -13.52 -28.41
CA PHE A 103 1.22 -14.90 -28.26
C PHE A 103 0.13 -15.85 -27.78
N ASP A 104 -1.11 -15.38 -27.63
CA ASP A 104 -2.25 -16.16 -27.14
C ASP A 104 -1.90 -16.98 -25.88
N SER A 105 -1.08 -16.41 -24.99
CA SER A 105 -0.51 -17.15 -23.86
C SER A 105 -0.02 -16.24 -22.75
N TYR A 106 0.06 -16.82 -21.57
CA TYR A 106 0.66 -16.20 -20.39
C TYR A 106 2.20 -16.23 -20.48
N LYS A 107 2.82 -15.13 -20.03
CA LYS A 107 4.28 -14.96 -19.94
C LYS A 107 4.65 -14.43 -18.56
N ASN A 108 5.85 -14.78 -18.09
CA ASN A 108 6.35 -14.28 -16.83
C ASN A 108 6.43 -12.75 -16.83
N VAL A 109 5.89 -12.15 -15.78
CA VAL A 109 5.92 -10.72 -15.53
C VAL A 109 6.56 -10.44 -14.19
N THR A 110 7.42 -9.43 -14.16
CA THR A 110 7.87 -8.77 -12.94
C THR A 110 7.14 -7.44 -12.81
N ILE A 111 6.51 -7.21 -11.67
CA ILE A 111 5.78 -5.98 -11.36
C ILE A 111 6.53 -5.21 -10.27
N THR A 112 6.73 -3.92 -10.51
CA THR A 112 7.38 -3.00 -9.57
C THR A 112 6.57 -1.71 -9.50
N MET A 113 6.61 -1.03 -8.37
CA MET A 113 6.10 0.32 -8.21
C MET A 113 7.25 1.31 -8.05
N PRO A 114 7.63 2.07 -9.10
CA PRO A 114 8.63 3.13 -8.97
C PRO A 114 8.19 4.24 -8.00
N ASP A 115 6.88 4.45 -7.90
CA ASP A 115 6.18 5.36 -7.00
C ASP A 115 4.75 4.86 -6.79
N GLU A 116 3.99 5.52 -5.92
CA GLU A 116 2.62 5.13 -5.54
C GLU A 116 1.62 5.19 -6.71
N GLN A 117 1.93 5.92 -7.78
CA GLN A 117 1.04 6.21 -8.90
C GLN A 117 1.35 5.39 -10.15
N THR A 118 2.44 4.61 -10.14
CA THR A 118 2.93 3.90 -11.31
C THR A 118 3.13 2.42 -11.02
N LEU A 119 2.41 1.56 -11.74
CA LEU A 119 2.65 0.12 -11.78
C LEU A 119 3.39 -0.22 -13.05
N LYS A 120 4.65 -0.64 -12.94
CA LYS A 120 5.44 -1.06 -14.11
C LYS A 120 5.43 -2.57 -14.24
N MET A 121 4.73 -3.07 -15.27
CA MET A 121 4.77 -4.47 -15.67
C MET A 121 5.92 -4.69 -16.64
N THR A 122 6.83 -5.60 -16.30
CA THR A 122 7.94 -5.97 -17.18
C THR A 122 7.83 -7.42 -17.59
N VAL A 123 7.54 -7.65 -18.86
CA VAL A 123 7.36 -8.98 -19.44
C VAL A 123 8.66 -9.43 -20.07
N LYS A 124 9.06 -10.68 -19.81
CA LYS A 124 10.22 -11.31 -20.46
C LYS A 124 9.77 -12.52 -21.26
N PHE A 125 10.16 -12.56 -22.53
CA PHE A 125 9.93 -13.71 -23.41
C PHE A 125 11.17 -13.92 -24.30
N GLY A 126 11.85 -15.05 -24.08
CA GLY A 126 13.18 -15.29 -24.64
C GLY A 126 14.19 -14.22 -24.21
N PHE A 127 14.83 -13.58 -25.18
CA PHE A 127 15.78 -12.48 -24.98
C PHE A 127 15.13 -11.09 -24.97
N ILE A 128 13.84 -11.00 -25.29
CA ILE A 128 13.12 -9.73 -25.36
C ILE A 128 12.54 -9.39 -24.00
N ARG A 129 12.69 -8.12 -23.62
CA ARG A 129 12.10 -7.53 -22.42
C ARG A 129 11.29 -6.30 -22.83
N ARG A 130 10.02 -6.25 -22.44
CA ARG A 130 9.13 -5.09 -22.66
C ARG A 130 8.57 -4.64 -21.33
N SER A 131 8.42 -3.33 -21.16
CA SER A 131 7.86 -2.75 -19.95
C SER A 131 6.72 -1.81 -20.32
N VAL A 132 5.64 -1.88 -19.57
CA VAL A 132 4.48 -0.98 -19.67
C VAL A 132 4.27 -0.35 -18.30
N ALA A 133 4.11 0.96 -18.25
CA ALA A 133 3.84 1.72 -17.04
C ALA A 133 2.36 2.07 -17.01
N TRP A 134 1.63 1.45 -16.09
CA TRP A 134 0.21 1.67 -15.84
C TRP A 134 0.03 2.77 -14.80
N SER A 135 -0.98 3.60 -14.99
CA SER A 135 -1.28 4.73 -14.12
C SER A 135 -2.32 4.34 -13.07
N ARG A 136 -2.12 4.73 -11.82
CA ARG A 136 -3.12 4.52 -10.76
C ARG A 136 -4.35 5.38 -11.02
N VAL A 137 -5.53 4.82 -10.76
CA VAL A 137 -6.80 5.55 -10.75
C VAL A 137 -7.61 5.22 -9.49
N ASP A 138 -8.35 6.19 -8.97
CA ASP A 138 -9.14 6.00 -7.75
C ASP A 138 -10.36 5.09 -7.97
N SER A 139 -10.89 5.08 -9.19
CA SER A 139 -12.04 4.28 -9.61
C SER A 139 -12.02 4.05 -11.11
N ILE A 140 -12.74 3.03 -11.57
CA ILE A 140 -12.96 2.78 -12.99
C ILE A 140 -13.91 3.86 -13.52
N PRO A 141 -13.51 4.68 -14.50
CA PRO A 141 -14.40 5.70 -15.05
C PRO A 141 -15.64 5.05 -15.67
N ALA A 142 -16.78 5.76 -15.65
CA ALA A 142 -17.95 5.31 -16.38
C ALA A 142 -17.65 5.29 -17.89
N ALA A 143 -18.21 4.31 -18.61
CA ALA A 143 -18.13 4.29 -20.06
C ALA A 143 -18.67 5.60 -20.62
N ALA A 144 -17.92 6.23 -21.52
CA ALA A 144 -18.43 7.39 -22.22
C ALA A 144 -19.65 6.95 -23.04
N VAL A 145 -20.82 7.55 -22.75
CA VAL A 145 -22.01 7.33 -23.57
C VAL A 145 -21.74 8.03 -24.90
N GLN A 146 -21.51 7.24 -25.95
CA GLN A 146 -21.41 7.74 -27.33
C GLN A 146 -22.80 7.95 -27.92
#